data_AF-A0A1R1Z1T4-F1
#
_entry.id   AF-A0A1R1Z1T4-F1
#
_cell.length_a   1.000
_cell.length_b   1.000
_cell.length_c   1.000
_cell.angle_alpha   90.00
_cell.angle_beta   90.00
_cell.angle_gamma   90.00
#
_symmetry.space_group_name_H-M   'P 1'
#
loop_
_entity.id
_entity.type
_entity.pdbx_description
1 polymer ?
#
loop_
_entity_poly.entity_id
_entity_poly.type
_entity_poly.pdbx_seq_one_letter_code
_entity_poly.pdbx_strand_id
1 'polypeptide(L)' 'MALHFVGFRGDEYARAVRVFGPPDFIHIGWDRWAKLEIQPDDMAVFATGTAEDEPSLYGFPDIREA' A
#
# COMPACT_ATOMS: atom_id res chain seq x y z
N MET A 1 6.08 -0.61 13.66
CA MET A 1 6.75 0.06 12.54
C MET A 1 7.09 -0.93 11.46
N ALA A 2 6.07 -1.24 10.66
CA ALA A 2 6.18 -1.89 9.37
C ALA A 2 6.07 -0.85 8.23
N LEU A 3 6.65 -1.16 7.07
CA LEU A 3 6.57 -0.35 5.86
C LEU A 3 5.54 -0.95 4.89
N HIS A 4 4.47 -0.22 4.62
CA HIS A 4 3.40 -0.59 3.70
C HIS A 4 3.50 0.20 2.41
N PHE A 5 3.47 -0.50 1.28
CA PHE A 5 3.36 0.12 -0.05
C PHE A 5 1.94 -0.06 -0.59
N VAL A 6 1.27 1.03 -0.94
CA VAL A 6 -0.14 1.02 -1.37
C VAL A 6 -0.28 1.47 -2.83
N GLY A 7 -0.87 0.62 -3.65
CA GLY A 7 -1.32 0.95 -5.01
C GLY A 7 -0.23 0.99 -6.09
N PHE A 8 0.97 0.50 -5.80
CA PHE A 8 2.08 0.45 -6.77
C PHE A 8 1.80 -0.56 -7.90
N ARG A 9 2.05 -0.16 -9.15
CA ARG A 9 1.77 -0.96 -10.37
C ARG A 9 2.92 -1.00 -11.37
N GLY A 10 3.90 -0.12 -11.27
CA GLY A 10 4.97 0.03 -12.25
C GLY A 10 6.29 0.53 -11.66
N ASP A 11 7.03 1.29 -12.45
CA ASP A 11 8.39 1.77 -12.13
C ASP A 11 8.47 2.60 -10.85
N GLU A 12 7.36 3.22 -10.43
CA GLU A 12 7.27 3.97 -9.19
C GLU A 12 7.55 3.09 -7.96
N TYR A 13 7.31 1.77 -8.04
CA TYR A 13 7.72 0.81 -7.00
C TYR A 13 9.24 0.81 -6.80
N ALA A 14 10.00 0.66 -7.89
CA ALA A 14 11.46 0.58 -7.81
C ALA A 14 12.08 1.89 -7.30
N ARG A 15 11.43 3.03 -7.57
CA ARG A 15 11.83 4.34 -7.04
C ARG A 15 11.53 4.45 -5.55
N ALA A 16 10.35 4.02 -5.11
CA ALA A 16 9.98 4.01 -3.69
C ALA A 16 10.91 3.09 -2.89
N VAL A 17 11.27 1.91 -3.40
CA VAL A 17 12.23 1.00 -2.74
C VAL A 17 13.60 1.67 -2.52
N ARG A 18 14.06 2.52 -3.45
CA ARG A 18 15.34 3.23 -3.29
C ARG A 18 15.30 4.32 -2.22
N VAL A 19 14.13 4.85 -1.90
CA VAL A 19 13.96 5.95 -0.93
C VAL A 19 13.61 5.42 0.45
N PHE A 20 12.66 4.48 0.53
CA PHE A 20 12.08 3.99 1.78
C PHE A 20 12.59 2.60 2.19
N GLY A 21 13.23 1.87 1.27
CA GLY A 21 13.58 0.46 1.46
C GLY A 21 12.50 -0.49 0.93
N PRO A 22 12.76 -1.81 0.97
CA PRO A 22 11.77 -2.82 0.58
C PRO A 22 10.59 -2.81 1.59
N PRO A 23 9.34 -2.86 1.12
CA PRO A 23 8.18 -2.91 2.01
C PRO A 23 8.06 -4.26 2.71
N ASP A 24 7.49 -4.25 3.91
CA ASP A 24 7.05 -5.46 4.62
C ASP A 24 5.73 -5.97 4.05
N PHE A 25 4.86 -5.05 3.60
CA PHE A 25 3.54 -5.35 3.05
C PHE A 25 3.26 -4.58 1.76
N ILE A 26 2.60 -5.23 0.80
CA ILE A 26 2.18 -4.62 -0.46
C ILE A 26 0.66 -4.72 -0.57
N HIS A 27 0.02 -3.56 -0.51
CA HIS A 27 -1.42 -3.41 -0.74
C HIS A 27 -1.67 -3.10 -2.20
N ILE A 28 -2.41 -3.99 -2.88
CA ILE A 28 -2.77 -3.85 -4.29
C ILE A 28 -3.54 -2.54 -4.57
N GLY A 29 -4.30 -2.05 -3.58
CA GLY A 29 -4.98 -0.77 -3.61
C GLY A 29 -5.36 -0.31 -2.20
N TRP A 30 -5.97 0.87 -2.11
CA TRP A 30 -6.45 1.42 -0.85
C TRP A 30 -7.87 0.95 -0.57
N ASP A 31 -8.02 -0.05 0.32
CA ASP A 31 -9.32 -0.57 0.77
C ASP A 31 -9.44 -0.59 2.30
N ARG A 32 -10.58 -1.08 2.78
CA ARG A 32 -10.85 -1.17 4.22
C ARG A 32 -9.87 -2.07 4.97
N TRP A 33 -9.35 -3.12 4.34
CA TRP A 33 -8.40 -4.02 4.98
C TRP A 33 -7.03 -3.37 5.12
N ALA A 34 -6.53 -2.76 4.04
CA ALA A 34 -5.29 -1.99 4.07
C ALA A 34 -5.32 -0.91 5.16
N LYS A 35 -6.45 -0.19 5.28
CA LYS A 35 -6.64 0.83 6.33
C LYS A 35 -6.63 0.28 7.75
N LEU A 36 -7.20 -0.92 7.96
CA LEU A 36 -7.25 -1.55 9.28
C LEU A 36 -5.91 -2.17 9.68
N GLU A 37 -5.10 -2.60 8.71
CA GLU A 37 -3.81 -3.23 8.96
C GLU A 37 -2.73 -2.22 9.34
N ILE A 38 -2.71 -1.05 8.69
CA ILE A 38 -1.75 0.02 9.00
C ILE A 38 -2.03 0.62 10.38
N GLN A 39 -1.10 0.47 11.32
CA GLN A 39 -1.20 1.03 12.66
C GLN A 39 -0.55 2.41 12.76
N PRO A 40 -0.85 3.21 13.82
CA PRO A 40 -0.28 4.56 13.98
C PRO A 40 1.26 4.64 13.97
N ASP A 41 1.95 3.57 14.34
CA ASP A 41 3.42 3.50 14.38
C ASP A 41 4.03 2.93 13.08
N ASP A 42 3.23 2.69 12.04
CA ASP A 42 3.67 2.17 10.76
C ASP A 42 3.83 3.29 9.72
N MET A 43 4.57 3.00 8.65
CA MET A 43 4.76 3.93 7.54
C MET A 43 4.02 3.41 6.31
N ALA A 44 3.08 4.20 5.80
CA ALA A 44 2.38 3.90 4.56
C ALA A 44 2.84 4.84 3.44
N VAL A 45 3.32 4.27 2.34
CA VAL A 45 3.70 5.00 1.13
C VAL A 45 2.66 4.72 0.06
N PHE A 46 2.07 5.77 -0.49
CA PHE A 46 1.03 5.68 -1.50
C PHE A 46 1.59 6.00 -2.89
N ALA A 47 1.34 5.13 -3.87
CA ALA A 47 1.67 5.42 -5.27
C ALA A 47 0.82 6.57 -5.82
N THR A 48 -0.42 6.70 -5.32
CA THR A 48 -1.37 7.76 -5.64
C THR A 48 -2.26 8.02 -4.42
N GLY A 49 -2.67 9.28 -4.21
CA GLY A 49 -3.56 9.61 -3.11
C GLY A 49 -2.88 9.62 -1.74
N THR A 50 -3.68 9.55 -0.67
CA THR A 50 -3.23 9.63 0.73
C THR A 50 -4.10 8.77 1.65
N ALA A 51 -3.68 8.60 2.91
CA ALA A 51 -4.43 7.90 3.94
C ALA A 51 -5.79 8.55 4.29
N GLU A 52 -5.96 9.84 3.97
CA GLU A 52 -7.20 10.59 4.20
C GLU A 52 -8.26 10.34 3.12
N ASP A 53 -7.90 9.70 2.00
CA ASP A 53 -8.85 9.35 0.96
C ASP A 53 -9.80 8.25 1.43
N GLU A 54 -11.05 8.30 0.95
CA GLU A 54 -12.04 7.25 1.25
C GLU A 54 -11.55 5.92 0.65
N PRO A 55 -11.43 4.85 1.46
CA PRO A 55 -11.03 3.55 0.93
C PRO A 55 -12.04 3.02 -0.08
N SER A 56 -11.55 2.20 -1.02
CA SER A 56 -12.41 1.47 -1.95
C SER A 56 -13.50 0.70 -1.19
N LEU A 57 -14.72 0.74 -1.71
CA LEU A 57 -15.84 -0.07 -1.23
C LEU A 57 -15.63 -1.56 -1.48
N TYR A 58 -14.78 -1.90 -2.45
CA TYR A 58 -14.43 -3.26 -2.82
C TYR A 58 -13.02 -3.60 -2.31
N GLY A 59 -12.86 -4.79 -1.74
CA GLY A 59 -11.56 -5.32 -1.39
C GLY A 59 -10.74 -5.63 -2.64
N PHE A 60 -9.42 -5.44 -2.53
CA PHE A 60 -8.49 -5.92 -3.54
C PHE A 60 -8.06 -7.36 -3.20
N PRO A 61 -7.87 -8.24 -4.20
CA PRO A 61 -7.36 -9.58 -3.95
C PRO A 61 -5.89 -9.52 -3.55
N ASP A 62 -5.45 -10.37 -2.62
CA ASP A 62 -4.04 -10.46 -2.20
C ASP A 62 -3.15 -11.02 -3.31
N ILE A 63 -3.69 -11.92 -4.13
CA ILE A 63 -3.02 -12.57 -5.25
C ILE A 63 -3.92 -12.47 -6.48
N ARG A 64 -3.35 -12.02 -7.60
CA ARG A 64 -3.98 -12.24 -8.91
C ARG A 64 -3.61 -13.64 -9.36
N GLU A 65 -4.56 -14.57 -9.25
CA GLU A 65 -4.41 -15.88 -9.85
C GLU A 65 -4.30 -15.73 -11.38
N ALA A 66 -3.40 -16.50 -11.99
CA ALA A 66 -3.10 -16.47 -13.42
C ALA A 66 -4.14 -17.28 -14.23
#